data_AF-A0A397H978-F1
#
_entry.id   AF-A0A397H978-F1
#
_cell.length_a   1.000
_cell.length_b   1.000
_cell.length_c   1.000
_cell.angle_alpha   90.00
_cell.angle_beta   90.00
_cell.angle_gamma   90.00
#
_symmetry.space_group_name_H-M   'P 1'
#
loop_
_entity.id
_entity.type
_entity.pdbx_description
1 polymer ?
#
loop_
_entity_poly.entity_id
_entity_poly.type
_entity_poly.pdbx_seq_one_letter_code
_entity_poly.pdbx_strand_id
1 'polypeptide(L)'
;MAEIVLSCFVLGPNCALSVDICEKNEISHNHYVSINNLTIDHLKKLIWNKIKNWRNMENVKDYNELVLWKVEVPQEKLNNSLTIPEIEQLGGREMKTISRFRKFFPEGCVPPDETIHIIVRPVTTGKRKLEGADEKSEGQESKKMKLLATANKIMEGIMKLSDNFEVYSDPKNFLSLPFPYPGEVKPVDRFAINDDGFFTFMGRKKFSDVLSEIITLKSDTGYMEMFIYGTVGYGKSHILTAIACFLLRSGKRVVYLPDCRKLAVDPIKYVKSALFLTYVNDNAKINEINAFKSFDQIIEFCYSRVEKLYFIVDQMNALDDYNPTGINTNSKQKIKGDIDKMCLGHFYIKSSSANNYAVLHLKQKQTSEKKITFYGGFDEDEMKEWWNKHNSLLPTMNEKQKNQVEDITGNIPLFLNILLKPGHKNFEEAWDYLNEQLTLKIKDQMTNFSKKIMDQEFHVNLMSSFLTKRNPPSGYGVDDFDHRFFYIKKGLCYYVCGMARDCMADYLYEKKRMDIFADIK
;
A
#
# COMPACT_ATOMS: atom_id res chain seq x y z
N MET A 1 -23.76 -32.11 -35.95
CA MET A 1 -24.35 -32.73 -34.75
C MET A 1 -23.25 -32.86 -33.71
N ALA A 2 -23.57 -32.80 -32.42
CA ALA A 2 -22.58 -33.00 -31.36
C ALA A 2 -22.16 -34.48 -31.35
N GLU A 3 -20.85 -34.73 -31.33
CA GLU A 3 -20.27 -36.07 -31.17
C GLU A 3 -20.30 -36.48 -29.70
N ILE A 4 -20.06 -35.52 -28.79
CA ILE A 4 -20.10 -35.73 -27.34
C ILE A 4 -20.65 -34.47 -26.68
N VAL A 5 -21.57 -34.63 -25.73
CA VAL A 5 -22.06 -33.53 -24.87
C VAL A 5 -21.46 -33.70 -23.48
N LEU A 6 -20.78 -32.66 -22.99
CA LEU A 6 -20.08 -32.68 -21.71
C LEU A 6 -20.71 -31.70 -20.72
N SER A 7 -21.37 -32.24 -19.70
CA SER A 7 -21.74 -31.54 -18.48
C SER A 7 -20.49 -31.05 -17.72
N CYS A 8 -20.37 -29.74 -17.54
CA CYS A 8 -19.29 -29.07 -16.84
C CYS A 8 -19.84 -28.35 -15.61
N PHE A 9 -19.13 -28.44 -14.48
CA PHE A 9 -19.46 -27.73 -13.25
C PHE A 9 -18.39 -26.68 -12.95
N VAL A 10 -18.79 -25.43 -12.80
CA VAL A 10 -17.86 -24.31 -12.63
C VAL A 10 -17.77 -23.88 -11.17
N LEU A 11 -16.58 -24.01 -10.57
CA LEU A 11 -16.32 -23.60 -9.19
C LEU A 11 -16.37 -22.07 -9.05
N GLY A 12 -17.01 -21.60 -7.98
CA GLY A 12 -17.33 -20.19 -7.75
C GLY A 12 -18.82 -19.87 -7.97
N PRO A 13 -19.33 -19.82 -9.21
CA PRO A 13 -20.72 -19.44 -9.51
C PRO A 13 -21.78 -20.53 -9.27
N ASN A 14 -21.42 -21.79 -8.97
CA ASN A 14 -22.35 -22.91 -8.79
C ASN A 14 -23.24 -23.21 -10.00
N CYS A 15 -22.69 -23.14 -11.19
CA CYS A 15 -23.47 -23.33 -12.40
C CYS A 15 -22.93 -24.53 -13.18
N ALA A 16 -23.83 -25.46 -13.46
CA ALA A 16 -23.61 -26.52 -14.43
C ALA A 16 -23.94 -25.98 -15.83
N LEU A 17 -23.15 -26.38 -16.83
CA LEU A 17 -23.40 -26.05 -18.23
C LEU A 17 -22.99 -27.24 -19.11
N SER A 18 -23.62 -27.38 -20.26
CA SER A 18 -23.24 -28.40 -21.23
C SER A 18 -22.37 -27.79 -22.34
N VAL A 19 -21.31 -28.49 -22.73
CA VAL A 19 -20.46 -28.15 -23.86
C VAL A 19 -20.59 -29.22 -24.93
N ASP A 20 -21.01 -28.80 -26.11
CA ASP A 20 -21.13 -29.68 -27.27
C ASP A 20 -19.78 -29.76 -27.97
N ILE A 21 -19.24 -30.97 -28.10
CA ILE A 21 -18.04 -31.25 -28.88
C ILE A 21 -18.48 -31.86 -30.20
N CYS A 22 -18.26 -31.16 -31.29
CA CYS A 22 -18.63 -31.57 -32.65
C CYS A 22 -17.43 -32.20 -33.37
N GLU A 23 -17.66 -32.79 -34.54
CA GLU A 23 -16.59 -33.29 -35.41
C GLU A 23 -15.58 -32.17 -35.78
N LYS A 24 -16.08 -30.94 -36.00
CA LYS A 24 -15.32 -29.70 -36.17
C LYS A 24 -15.79 -28.66 -35.16
N ASN A 25 -14.86 -28.12 -34.37
CA ASN A 25 -15.16 -27.18 -33.28
C ASN A 25 -14.55 -25.81 -33.59
N GLU A 26 -15.36 -24.76 -33.56
CA GLU A 26 -14.89 -23.39 -33.74
C GLU A 26 -14.21 -22.90 -32.46
N ILE A 27 -12.89 -22.77 -32.48
CA ILE A 27 -12.09 -22.37 -31.32
C ILE A 27 -11.95 -20.85 -31.24
N SER A 28 -11.89 -20.20 -32.40
CA SER A 28 -11.93 -18.75 -32.60
C SER A 28 -12.56 -18.46 -33.96
N HIS A 29 -12.92 -17.21 -34.23
CA HIS A 29 -13.61 -16.83 -35.47
C HIS A 29 -12.93 -17.42 -36.72
N ASN A 30 -13.68 -18.22 -37.49
CA ASN A 30 -13.22 -18.93 -38.70
C ASN A 30 -12.05 -19.92 -38.50
N HIS A 31 -11.77 -20.34 -37.27
CA HIS A 31 -10.76 -21.36 -36.96
C HIS A 31 -11.39 -22.61 -36.35
N TYR A 32 -11.43 -23.68 -37.17
CA TYR A 32 -12.04 -24.95 -36.81
C TYR A 32 -11.00 -26.02 -36.53
N VAL A 33 -11.17 -26.74 -35.41
CA VAL A 33 -10.32 -27.86 -35.02
C VAL A 33 -11.17 -29.14 -34.95
N SER A 34 -10.69 -30.20 -35.61
CA SER A 34 -11.34 -31.51 -35.53
C SER A 34 -11.26 -32.09 -34.12
N ILE A 35 -12.29 -32.83 -33.67
CA ILE A 35 -12.30 -33.52 -32.37
C ILE A 35 -11.04 -34.37 -32.12
N ASN A 36 -10.49 -34.99 -33.17
CA ASN A 36 -9.29 -35.83 -33.07
C ASN A 36 -8.00 -35.02 -32.83
N ASN A 37 -8.01 -33.74 -33.19
CA ASN A 37 -6.91 -32.80 -32.98
C ASN A 37 -7.19 -31.80 -31.84
N LEU A 38 -8.32 -31.92 -31.15
CA LEU A 38 -8.71 -31.02 -30.09
C LEU A 38 -7.80 -31.24 -28.87
N THR A 39 -7.23 -30.17 -28.33
CA THR A 39 -6.40 -30.17 -27.13
C THR A 39 -7.20 -29.63 -25.94
N ILE A 40 -6.68 -29.83 -24.73
CA ILE A 40 -7.33 -29.24 -23.54
C ILE A 40 -7.30 -27.71 -23.57
N ASP A 41 -6.29 -27.09 -24.20
CA ASP A 41 -6.29 -25.65 -24.49
C ASP A 41 -7.52 -25.21 -25.29
N HIS A 42 -7.83 -25.94 -26.37
CA HIS A 42 -9.01 -25.68 -27.20
C HIS A 42 -10.31 -25.86 -26.41
N LEU A 43 -10.38 -26.89 -25.54
CA LEU A 43 -11.54 -27.11 -24.68
C LEU A 43 -11.74 -25.97 -23.67
N LYS A 44 -10.67 -25.44 -23.08
CA LYS A 44 -10.74 -24.27 -22.18
C LYS A 44 -11.35 -23.06 -22.90
N LYS A 45 -10.96 -22.80 -24.15
CA LYS A 45 -11.54 -21.71 -24.97
C LYS A 45 -13.03 -21.90 -25.22
N LEU A 46 -13.46 -23.12 -25.56
CA LEU A 46 -14.88 -23.44 -25.78
C LEU A 46 -15.71 -23.20 -24.52
N ILE A 47 -15.22 -23.65 -23.36
CA ILE A 47 -15.85 -23.42 -22.06
C ILE A 47 -15.88 -21.91 -21.73
N TRP A 48 -14.74 -21.23 -21.89
CA TRP A 48 -14.61 -19.80 -21.59
C TRP A 48 -15.59 -18.93 -22.37
N ASN A 49 -15.80 -19.23 -23.65
CA ASN A 49 -16.76 -18.50 -24.48
C ASN A 49 -18.20 -18.54 -23.94
N LYS A 50 -18.57 -19.59 -23.20
CA LYS A 50 -19.88 -19.71 -22.55
C LYS A 50 -19.96 -19.00 -21.20
N ILE A 51 -18.84 -18.88 -20.46
CA ILE A 51 -18.83 -18.42 -19.07
C ILE A 51 -18.23 -17.03 -18.84
N LYS A 52 -17.52 -16.45 -19.81
CA LYS A 52 -16.76 -15.19 -19.66
C LYS A 52 -17.60 -13.98 -19.21
N ASN A 53 -18.91 -14.00 -19.45
CA ASN A 53 -19.82 -12.92 -19.08
C ASN A 53 -20.57 -13.17 -17.75
N TRP A 54 -20.23 -14.23 -17.01
CA TRP A 54 -20.89 -14.55 -15.73
C TRP A 54 -20.39 -13.61 -14.60
N ARG A 55 -21.28 -13.18 -13.71
CA ARG A 55 -21.01 -12.18 -12.63
C ARG A 55 -19.82 -12.51 -11.71
N ASN A 56 -19.43 -13.78 -11.59
CA ASN A 56 -18.32 -14.22 -10.72
C ASN A 56 -17.01 -14.52 -11.48
N MET A 57 -16.94 -14.18 -12.78
CA MET A 57 -15.75 -14.36 -13.62
C MET A 57 -14.94 -13.08 -13.82
N GLU A 58 -15.31 -11.97 -13.19
CA GLU A 58 -14.67 -10.64 -13.34
C GLU A 58 -13.17 -10.63 -12.97
N ASN A 59 -12.73 -11.57 -12.13
CA ASN A 59 -11.33 -11.69 -11.70
C ASN A 59 -10.51 -12.70 -12.52
N VAL A 60 -11.12 -13.34 -13.51
CA VAL A 60 -10.48 -14.32 -14.40
C VAL A 60 -10.23 -13.61 -15.72
N LYS A 61 -8.96 -13.37 -16.06
CA LYS A 61 -8.63 -12.51 -17.21
C LYS A 61 -8.87 -13.20 -18.55
N ASP A 62 -8.63 -14.51 -18.60
CA ASP A 62 -8.68 -15.29 -19.83
C ASP A 62 -8.83 -16.80 -19.57
N TYR A 63 -9.17 -17.57 -20.61
CA TYR A 63 -9.33 -19.04 -20.57
C TYR A 63 -8.07 -19.77 -20.06
N ASN A 64 -6.89 -19.16 -20.18
CA ASN A 64 -5.62 -19.69 -19.69
C ASN A 64 -5.61 -19.89 -18.16
N GLU A 65 -6.41 -19.11 -17.43
CA GLU A 65 -6.56 -19.19 -15.97
C GLU A 65 -7.57 -20.27 -15.54
N LEU A 66 -8.13 -21.06 -16.48
CA LEU A 66 -8.99 -22.19 -16.15
C LEU A 66 -8.14 -23.46 -15.96
N VAL A 67 -8.37 -24.20 -14.89
CA VAL A 67 -7.87 -25.56 -14.68
C VAL A 67 -9.05 -26.52 -14.81
N LEU A 68 -8.90 -27.53 -15.66
CA LEU A 68 -9.95 -28.51 -15.96
C LEU A 68 -9.61 -29.85 -15.31
N TRP A 69 -10.59 -30.48 -14.69
CA TRP A 69 -10.47 -31.81 -14.09
C TRP A 69 -11.52 -32.72 -14.70
N LYS A 70 -11.11 -33.88 -15.23
CA LYS A 70 -12.04 -34.93 -15.65
C LYS A 70 -12.57 -35.61 -14.39
N VAL A 71 -13.90 -35.69 -14.25
CA VAL A 71 -14.61 -36.39 -13.17
C VAL A 71 -15.79 -37.16 -13.76
N GLU A 72 -16.37 -38.07 -12.99
CA GLU A 72 -17.64 -38.74 -13.33
C GLU A 72 -18.45 -38.85 -12.04
N VAL A 73 -19.10 -37.75 -11.65
CA VAL A 73 -19.79 -37.64 -10.35
C VAL A 73 -21.14 -36.92 -10.46
N PRO A 74 -22.17 -37.33 -9.70
CA PRO A 74 -23.44 -36.61 -9.64
C PRO A 74 -23.24 -35.18 -9.14
N GLN A 75 -24.03 -34.24 -9.68
CA GLN A 75 -23.94 -32.82 -9.29
C GLN A 75 -24.16 -32.61 -7.78
N GLU A 76 -24.98 -33.43 -7.13
CA GLU A 76 -25.28 -33.37 -5.68
C GLU A 76 -24.06 -33.56 -4.78
N LYS A 77 -23.01 -34.21 -5.28
CA LYS A 77 -21.75 -34.43 -4.56
C LYS A 77 -20.76 -33.26 -4.69
N LEU A 78 -21.10 -32.26 -5.51
CA LEU A 78 -20.24 -31.12 -5.79
C LEU A 78 -20.67 -29.90 -4.99
N ASN A 79 -19.70 -29.10 -4.57
CA ASN A 79 -19.92 -27.80 -3.96
C ASN A 79 -19.05 -26.74 -4.66
N ASN A 80 -19.30 -25.45 -4.37
CA ASN A 80 -18.72 -24.30 -5.10
C ASN A 80 -17.22 -24.12 -4.91
N SER A 81 -16.65 -24.97 -4.09
CA SER A 81 -15.50 -24.66 -3.30
C SER A 81 -14.70 -25.95 -3.06
N LEU A 82 -14.68 -26.84 -4.04
CA LEU A 82 -13.87 -28.05 -3.94
C LEU A 82 -12.38 -27.68 -3.99
N THR A 83 -11.63 -28.11 -2.98
CA THR A 83 -10.17 -28.07 -2.94
C THR A 83 -9.57 -29.12 -3.87
N ILE A 84 -8.26 -29.01 -4.19
CA ILE A 84 -7.58 -30.01 -5.05
C ILE A 84 -7.71 -31.43 -4.46
N PRO A 85 -7.43 -31.66 -3.16
CA PRO A 85 -7.53 -32.99 -2.59
C PRO A 85 -8.95 -33.57 -2.64
N GLU A 86 -9.98 -32.74 -2.47
CA GLU A 86 -11.38 -33.20 -2.56
C GLU A 86 -11.75 -33.62 -3.99
N ILE A 87 -11.28 -32.89 -5.01
CA ILE A 87 -11.47 -33.26 -6.42
C ILE A 87 -10.77 -34.59 -6.72
N GLU A 88 -9.55 -34.80 -6.21
CA GLU A 88 -8.82 -36.06 -6.35
C GLU A 88 -9.52 -37.22 -5.65
N GLN A 89 -10.08 -37.00 -4.45
CA GLN A 89 -10.87 -38.00 -3.72
C GLN A 89 -12.16 -38.40 -4.46
N LEU A 90 -12.73 -37.49 -5.24
CA LEU A 90 -13.85 -37.76 -6.15
C LEU A 90 -13.43 -38.52 -7.43
N GLY A 91 -12.18 -38.96 -7.53
CA GLY A 91 -11.63 -39.63 -8.71
C GLY A 91 -11.20 -38.68 -9.83
N GLY A 92 -11.12 -37.38 -9.52
CA GLY A 92 -10.77 -36.35 -10.48
C GLY A 92 -9.35 -36.46 -11.01
N ARG A 93 -9.17 -36.26 -12.32
CA ARG A 93 -7.87 -36.24 -12.98
C ARG A 93 -7.64 -34.90 -13.67
N GLU A 94 -6.58 -34.19 -13.28
CA GLU A 94 -6.24 -32.90 -13.88
C GLU A 94 -5.92 -33.07 -15.38
N MET A 95 -6.54 -32.22 -16.20
CA MET A 95 -6.38 -32.22 -17.63
C MET A 95 -5.29 -31.22 -18.03
N LYS A 96 -4.07 -31.71 -18.27
CA LYS A 96 -2.94 -30.86 -18.70
C LYS A 96 -3.23 -30.20 -20.05
N THR A 97 -3.00 -28.89 -20.16
CA THR A 97 -3.31 -28.03 -21.33
C THR A 97 -2.85 -28.62 -22.67
N ILE A 98 -1.63 -29.16 -22.74
CA ILE A 98 -1.04 -29.73 -23.98
C ILE A 98 -1.58 -31.11 -24.36
N SER A 99 -2.39 -31.75 -23.50
CA SER A 99 -2.92 -33.09 -23.78
C SER A 99 -3.99 -33.04 -24.86
N ARG A 100 -4.11 -34.11 -25.64
CA ARG A 100 -5.25 -34.31 -26.54
C ARG A 100 -6.51 -34.61 -25.75
N PHE A 101 -7.63 -34.08 -26.21
CA PHE A 101 -8.98 -34.35 -25.69
C PHE A 101 -9.26 -35.85 -25.58
N ARG A 102 -8.94 -36.60 -26.64
CA ARG A 102 -9.12 -38.05 -26.72
C ARG A 102 -8.37 -38.86 -25.67
N LYS A 103 -7.39 -38.27 -24.97
CA LYS A 103 -6.73 -38.91 -23.82
C LYS A 103 -7.70 -39.11 -22.64
N PHE A 104 -8.67 -38.20 -22.49
CA PHE A 104 -9.63 -38.19 -21.38
C PHE A 104 -11.01 -38.72 -21.80
N PHE A 105 -11.36 -38.51 -23.08
CA PHE A 105 -12.60 -38.97 -23.70
C PHE A 105 -12.27 -39.73 -25.00
N PRO A 106 -11.90 -41.02 -24.91
CA PRO A 106 -11.54 -41.83 -26.08
C PRO A 106 -12.65 -41.92 -27.12
N GLU A 107 -12.31 -42.39 -28.32
CA GLU A 107 -13.29 -42.64 -29.37
C GLU A 107 -14.32 -43.69 -28.94
N GLY A 108 -15.60 -43.44 -29.21
CA GLY A 108 -16.71 -44.28 -28.73
C GLY A 108 -17.09 -44.11 -27.25
N CYS A 109 -16.44 -43.19 -26.52
CA CYS A 109 -16.82 -42.89 -25.14
C CYS A 109 -18.19 -42.21 -25.10
N VAL A 110 -19.12 -42.83 -24.37
CA VAL A 110 -20.42 -42.23 -24.02
C VAL A 110 -20.33 -41.82 -22.54
N PRO A 111 -20.20 -40.52 -22.26
CA PRO A 111 -20.19 -40.03 -20.88
C PRO A 111 -21.51 -40.39 -20.17
N PRO A 112 -21.49 -40.85 -18.91
CA PRO A 112 -22.71 -41.25 -18.20
C PRO A 112 -23.70 -40.10 -18.00
N ASP A 113 -24.98 -40.36 -18.30
CA ASP A 113 -26.05 -39.39 -18.06
C ASP A 113 -26.16 -39.00 -16.57
N GLU A 114 -26.66 -37.80 -16.31
CA GLU A 114 -26.85 -37.23 -14.96
C GLU A 114 -25.56 -37.07 -14.13
N THR A 115 -24.39 -37.17 -14.77
CA THR A 115 -23.10 -36.89 -14.12
C THR A 115 -22.43 -35.63 -14.68
N ILE A 116 -21.63 -35.00 -13.84
CA ILE A 116 -20.67 -33.98 -14.24
C ILE A 116 -19.41 -34.67 -14.75
N HIS A 117 -18.99 -34.27 -15.94
CA HIS A 117 -17.83 -34.84 -16.64
C HIS A 117 -16.56 -34.01 -16.44
N ILE A 118 -16.72 -32.69 -16.21
CA ILE A 118 -15.60 -31.76 -16.06
C ILE A 118 -15.88 -30.79 -14.91
N ILE A 119 -14.93 -30.66 -13.98
CA ILE A 119 -14.88 -29.53 -13.05
C ILE A 119 -13.98 -28.44 -13.64
N VAL A 120 -14.53 -27.22 -13.73
CA VAL A 120 -13.84 -26.03 -14.21
C VAL A 120 -13.46 -25.18 -12.99
N ARG A 121 -12.16 -25.06 -12.74
CA ARG A 121 -11.62 -24.27 -11.63
C ARG A 121 -10.90 -23.02 -12.14
N PRO A 122 -11.42 -21.81 -11.87
CA PRO A 122 -10.67 -20.60 -12.15
C PRO A 122 -9.52 -20.39 -11.16
N VAL A 123 -8.34 -20.06 -11.67
CA VAL A 123 -7.15 -19.74 -10.87
C VAL A 123 -7.18 -18.25 -10.56
N THR A 124 -7.89 -17.86 -9.51
CA THR A 124 -7.86 -16.47 -9.05
C THR A 124 -6.52 -16.20 -8.34
N THR A 125 -5.73 -15.23 -8.82
CA THR A 125 -4.60 -14.66 -8.07
C THR A 125 -5.15 -13.90 -6.85
N GLY A 126 -5.46 -14.65 -5.80
CA GLY A 126 -6.06 -14.14 -4.57
C GLY A 126 -6.52 -15.32 -3.71
N LYS A 127 -5.78 -15.60 -2.64
CA LYS A 127 -6.10 -16.64 -1.65
C LYS A 127 -7.58 -16.59 -1.26
N ARG A 128 -8.32 -17.67 -1.55
CA ARG A 128 -9.51 -18.06 -0.78
C ARG A 128 -9.28 -19.44 -0.18
N LYS A 129 -9.07 -19.45 1.13
CA LYS A 129 -9.54 -20.53 2.00
C LYS A 129 -11.06 -20.47 2.06
N LEU A 130 -11.62 -21.58 2.48
CA LEU A 130 -12.82 -22.13 1.92
C LEU A 130 -13.57 -22.74 3.10
N GLU A 131 -14.76 -22.23 3.38
CA GLU A 131 -15.71 -22.79 4.32
C GLU A 131 -17.09 -22.53 3.72
N GLY A 132 -17.89 -23.60 3.65
CA GLY A 132 -19.31 -23.55 3.34
C GLY A 132 -20.04 -24.42 4.37
N ALA A 133 -20.58 -23.76 5.39
CA ALA A 133 -21.85 -24.06 6.01
C ALA A 133 -22.41 -22.73 6.53
N ASP A 134 -23.74 -22.56 6.51
CA ASP A 134 -24.55 -21.50 7.12
C ASP A 134 -24.35 -20.03 6.67
N GLU A 135 -24.50 -19.82 5.36
CA GLU A 135 -24.76 -18.52 4.76
C GLU A 135 -26.16 -17.97 5.11
N LYS A 136 -26.26 -17.30 6.27
CA LYS A 136 -26.99 -16.02 6.42
C LYS A 136 -26.68 -15.29 7.73
N SER A 137 -26.00 -15.93 8.69
CA SER A 137 -25.49 -15.28 9.92
C SER A 137 -23.99 -15.49 10.15
N GLU A 138 -23.36 -16.56 9.62
CA GLU A 138 -21.96 -16.88 9.94
C GLU A 138 -20.95 -15.96 9.24
N GLY A 139 -21.24 -15.41 8.06
CA GLY A 139 -20.27 -14.63 7.28
C GLY A 139 -19.91 -13.25 7.85
N GLN A 140 -20.83 -12.57 8.56
CA GLN A 140 -20.54 -11.31 9.24
C GLN A 140 -19.97 -11.53 10.64
N GLU A 141 -20.53 -12.47 11.39
CA GLU A 141 -20.05 -12.76 12.75
C GLU A 141 -18.65 -13.41 12.71
N SER A 142 -18.37 -14.32 11.77
CA SER A 142 -17.02 -14.88 11.56
C SER A 142 -15.99 -13.81 11.17
N LYS A 143 -16.34 -12.88 10.26
CA LYS A 143 -15.48 -11.75 9.88
C LYS A 143 -15.23 -10.80 11.05
N LYS A 144 -16.27 -10.47 11.81
CA LYS A 144 -16.20 -9.66 13.03
C LYS A 144 -15.32 -10.33 14.08
N MET A 145 -15.53 -11.62 14.35
CA MET A 145 -14.75 -12.40 15.31
C MET A 145 -13.27 -12.47 14.93
N LYS A 146 -12.96 -12.67 13.65
CA LYS A 146 -11.59 -12.65 13.15
C LYS A 146 -10.93 -11.26 13.29
N LEU A 147 -11.67 -10.20 12.96
CA LEU A 147 -11.19 -8.82 13.11
C LEU A 147 -10.96 -8.47 14.59
N LEU A 148 -11.88 -8.87 15.47
CA LEU A 148 -11.78 -8.68 16.91
C LEU A 148 -10.62 -9.47 17.51
N ALA A 149 -10.43 -10.74 17.12
CA ALA A 149 -9.27 -11.53 17.52
C ALA A 149 -7.94 -10.88 17.09
N THR A 150 -7.91 -10.32 15.88
CA THR A 150 -6.74 -9.56 15.38
C THR A 150 -6.51 -8.29 16.20
N ALA A 151 -7.57 -7.53 16.50
CA ALA A 151 -7.49 -6.33 17.32
C ALA A 151 -7.02 -6.65 18.75
N ASN A 152 -7.50 -7.74 19.35
CA ASN A 152 -7.05 -8.23 20.66
C ASN A 152 -5.56 -8.59 20.64
N LYS A 153 -5.11 -9.40 19.66
CA LYS A 153 -3.68 -9.75 19.52
C LYS A 153 -2.79 -8.50 19.38
N ILE A 154 -3.23 -7.52 18.59
CA ILE A 154 -2.51 -6.25 18.44
C ILE A 154 -2.46 -5.51 19.79
N MET A 155 -3.60 -5.38 20.48
CA MET A 155 -3.66 -4.68 21.77
C MET A 155 -2.82 -5.36 22.85
N GLU A 156 -2.85 -6.70 22.94
CA GLU A 156 -1.98 -7.47 23.84
C GLU A 156 -0.50 -7.22 23.55
N GLY A 157 -0.13 -7.16 22.27
CA GLY A 157 1.22 -6.79 21.85
C GLY A 157 1.59 -5.37 22.26
N ILE A 158 0.67 -4.42 22.08
CA ILE A 158 0.87 -3.02 22.46
C ILE A 158 1.05 -2.87 23.97
N MET A 159 0.27 -3.59 24.78
CA MET A 159 0.35 -3.52 26.24
C MET A 159 1.66 -4.05 26.82
N LYS A 160 2.42 -4.86 26.06
CA LYS A 160 3.76 -5.32 26.42
C LYS A 160 4.86 -4.31 26.11
N LEU A 161 4.55 -3.23 25.39
CA LEU A 161 5.53 -2.20 25.05
C LEU A 161 5.88 -1.32 26.26
N SER A 162 7.04 -0.67 26.19
CA SER A 162 7.45 0.34 27.16
C SER A 162 6.51 1.55 27.12
N ASP A 163 6.22 2.09 28.30
CA ASP A 163 5.52 3.36 28.53
C ASP A 163 6.49 4.55 28.68
N ASN A 164 7.81 4.32 28.64
CA ASN A 164 8.81 5.37 28.58
C ASN A 164 9.00 5.83 27.12
N PHE A 165 8.62 7.08 26.82
CA PHE A 165 8.75 7.66 25.48
C PHE A 165 10.20 7.80 25.00
N GLU A 166 11.16 7.88 25.93
CA GLU A 166 12.60 7.99 25.60
C GLU A 166 13.09 6.75 24.85
N VAL A 167 12.51 5.57 25.14
CA VAL A 167 12.85 4.31 24.45
C VAL A 167 12.57 4.39 22.95
N TYR A 168 11.49 5.08 22.56
CA TYR A 168 11.12 5.30 21.15
C TYR A 168 11.89 6.46 20.51
N SER A 169 12.55 7.28 21.33
CA SER A 169 13.30 8.45 20.87
C SER A 169 14.79 8.17 20.69
N ASP A 170 15.32 7.16 21.39
CA ASP A 170 16.72 6.76 21.34
C ASP A 170 17.04 5.92 20.09
N PRO A 171 17.91 6.39 19.18
CA PRO A 171 18.30 5.68 17.96
C PRO A 171 18.94 4.31 18.17
N LYS A 172 19.47 4.02 19.37
CA LYS A 172 20.03 2.70 19.71
C LYS A 172 18.97 1.61 19.80
N ASN A 173 17.72 2.00 20.02
CA ASN A 173 16.64 1.05 20.22
C ASN A 173 16.00 0.67 18.88
N PHE A 174 16.03 -0.62 18.56
CA PHE A 174 15.30 -1.21 17.44
C PHE A 174 14.13 -2.03 17.99
N LEU A 175 12.96 -1.41 18.04
CA LEU A 175 11.77 -1.94 18.67
C LEU A 175 10.97 -2.77 17.68
N SER A 176 10.55 -3.97 18.09
CA SER A 176 9.53 -4.74 17.36
C SER A 176 8.15 -4.27 17.80
N LEU A 177 7.46 -3.51 16.95
CA LEU A 177 6.15 -2.93 17.26
C LEU A 177 5.03 -3.67 16.53
N PRO A 178 3.91 -4.00 17.20
CA PRO A 178 2.70 -4.43 16.50
C PRO A 178 2.25 -3.33 15.54
N PHE A 179 1.76 -3.70 14.36
CA PHE A 179 1.15 -2.72 13.46
C PHE A 179 -0.28 -2.38 13.99
N PRO A 180 -0.56 -1.13 14.42
CA PRO A 180 -1.76 -0.74 15.15
C PRO A 180 -2.96 -0.53 14.21
N TYR A 181 -3.23 -1.50 13.35
CA TYR A 181 -4.38 -1.51 12.45
C TYR A 181 -4.76 -2.97 12.12
N PRO A 182 -5.97 -3.42 12.52
CA PRO A 182 -6.39 -4.82 12.40
C PRO A 182 -6.98 -5.14 11.01
N GLY A 183 -7.18 -4.15 10.14
CA GLY A 183 -7.73 -4.36 8.80
C GLY A 183 -6.79 -5.17 7.89
N GLU A 184 -7.39 -5.86 6.91
CA GLU A 184 -6.69 -6.78 6.01
C GLU A 184 -5.67 -6.07 5.09
N VAL A 185 -5.96 -4.82 4.70
CA VAL A 185 -5.14 -4.08 3.75
C VAL A 185 -4.14 -3.20 4.48
N LYS A 186 -2.89 -3.66 4.57
CA LYS A 186 -1.77 -2.95 5.19
C LYS A 186 -0.85 -2.30 4.13
N PRO A 187 -0.19 -1.17 4.43
CA PRO A 187 0.73 -0.48 3.51
C PRO A 187 2.10 -1.19 3.39
N VAL A 188 2.11 -2.37 2.77
CA VAL A 188 3.31 -3.22 2.59
C VAL A 188 4.39 -2.62 1.68
N ASP A 189 4.04 -1.58 0.90
CA ASP A 189 4.98 -0.79 0.11
C ASP A 189 5.88 0.11 0.98
N ARG A 190 5.45 0.40 2.21
CA ARG A 190 6.15 1.30 3.15
C ARG A 190 6.65 0.58 4.39
N PHE A 191 5.99 -0.50 4.80
CA PHE A 191 6.32 -1.23 6.02
C PHE A 191 6.67 -2.68 5.71
N ALA A 192 7.82 -3.14 6.21
CA ALA A 192 8.16 -4.55 6.26
C ALA A 192 7.44 -5.20 7.47
N ILE A 193 6.16 -5.52 7.29
CA ILE A 193 5.33 -6.16 8.32
C ILE A 193 5.48 -7.68 8.18
N ASN A 194 5.92 -8.35 9.24
CA ASN A 194 6.08 -9.81 9.26
C ASN A 194 4.71 -10.53 9.39
N ASP A 195 4.73 -11.86 9.27
CA ASP A 195 3.52 -12.70 9.36
C ASP A 195 2.80 -12.59 10.70
N ASP A 196 3.52 -12.25 11.77
CA ASP A 196 2.95 -12.00 13.09
C ASP A 196 2.26 -10.62 13.24
N GLY A 197 2.42 -9.74 12.24
CA GLY A 197 1.85 -8.41 12.23
C GLY A 197 2.70 -7.34 12.88
N PHE A 198 4.00 -7.58 13.05
CA PHE A 198 4.97 -6.66 13.64
C PHE A 198 5.88 -6.04 12.58
N PHE A 199 6.40 -4.86 12.88
CA PHE A 199 7.44 -4.19 12.10
C PHE A 199 8.54 -3.67 13.03
N THR A 200 9.76 -3.52 12.50
CA THR A 200 10.86 -2.94 13.27
C THR A 200 10.85 -1.42 13.16
N PHE A 201 10.83 -0.74 14.30
CA PHE A 201 10.98 0.70 14.43
C PHE A 201 12.33 1.01 15.08
N MET A 202 13.20 1.70 14.36
CA MET A 202 14.36 2.34 14.95
C MET A 202 13.90 3.59 15.70
N GLY A 203 14.33 3.77 16.94
CA GLY A 203 14.03 4.96 17.72
C GLY A 203 14.47 6.22 16.99
N ARG A 204 13.67 7.28 17.08
CA ARG A 204 13.87 8.53 16.33
C ARG A 204 13.84 9.71 17.28
N LYS A 205 14.84 10.60 17.24
CA LYS A 205 14.82 11.79 18.10
C LYS A 205 13.57 12.65 17.85
N LYS A 206 13.09 12.68 16.60
CA LYS A 206 11.83 13.36 16.25
C LYS A 206 10.57 12.76 16.88
N PHE A 207 10.63 11.55 17.44
CA PHE A 207 9.51 10.94 18.14
C PHE A 207 9.08 11.81 19.33
N SER A 208 10.01 12.20 20.20
CA SER A 208 9.71 13.03 21.37
C SER A 208 9.17 14.39 20.96
N ASP A 209 9.78 15.06 19.98
CA ASP A 209 9.32 16.34 19.45
C ASP A 209 7.84 16.27 19.02
N VAL A 210 7.46 15.25 18.24
CA VAL A 210 6.09 15.08 17.75
C VAL A 210 5.14 14.74 18.89
N LEU A 211 5.54 13.84 19.79
CA LEU A 211 4.72 13.46 20.93
C LEU A 211 4.46 14.65 21.86
N SER A 212 5.47 15.48 22.14
CA SER A 212 5.32 16.69 22.93
C SER A 212 4.31 17.65 22.31
N GLU A 213 4.36 17.86 21.00
CA GLU A 213 3.35 18.68 20.30
C GLU A 213 1.94 18.08 20.41
N ILE A 214 1.79 16.76 20.26
CA ILE A 214 0.49 16.07 20.39
C ILE A 214 -0.08 16.21 21.80
N ILE A 215 0.74 16.07 22.85
CA ILE A 215 0.28 16.16 24.25
C ILE A 215 -0.19 17.58 24.59
N THR A 216 0.32 18.60 23.89
CA THR A 216 -0.13 19.99 24.10
C THR A 216 -1.46 20.32 23.42
N LEU A 217 -2.02 19.42 22.61
CA LEU A 217 -3.35 19.61 22.03
C LEU A 217 -4.40 19.61 23.14
N LYS A 218 -5.33 20.57 23.09
CA LYS A 218 -6.35 20.79 24.13
C LYS A 218 -7.66 21.21 23.49
N SER A 219 -8.77 20.74 24.04
CA SER A 219 -10.09 21.21 23.62
C SER A 219 -10.33 22.65 24.10
N ASP A 220 -11.22 23.35 23.40
CA ASP A 220 -11.84 24.64 23.77
C ASP A 220 -10.91 25.86 23.78
N THR A 221 -9.66 25.71 24.19
CA THR A 221 -8.72 26.81 24.46
C THR A 221 -7.39 26.69 23.71
N GLY A 222 -7.22 25.62 22.90
CA GLY A 222 -5.96 25.33 22.23
C GLY A 222 -6.15 24.71 20.85
N TYR A 223 -5.02 24.35 20.25
CA TYR A 223 -4.99 23.61 18.99
C TYR A 223 -5.54 22.21 19.21
N MET A 224 -6.45 21.78 18.34
CA MET A 224 -6.94 20.39 18.29
C MET A 224 -6.37 19.62 17.09
N GLU A 225 -5.75 20.33 16.15
CA GLU A 225 -5.21 19.75 14.93
C GLU A 225 -3.69 19.90 14.85
N MET A 226 -3.05 18.92 14.24
CA MET A 226 -1.63 18.92 13.92
C MET A 226 -1.40 18.41 12.50
N PHE A 227 -0.62 19.15 11.71
CA PHE A 227 -0.19 18.77 10.37
C PHE A 227 1.32 18.50 10.32
N ILE A 228 1.67 17.31 9.85
CA ILE A 228 3.04 16.84 9.67
C ILE A 228 3.36 16.83 8.19
N TYR A 229 4.32 17.68 7.79
CA TYR A 229 4.82 17.79 6.42
C TYR A 229 6.29 17.37 6.36
N GLY A 230 6.75 16.80 5.24
CA GLY A 230 8.19 16.62 5.07
C GLY A 230 8.62 15.70 3.95
N THR A 231 9.93 15.56 3.80
CA THR A 231 10.63 14.75 2.79
C THR A 231 10.00 13.36 2.63
N VAL A 232 9.81 12.93 1.39
CA VAL A 232 9.37 11.56 1.08
C VAL A 232 10.42 10.59 1.62
N GLY A 233 10.00 9.58 2.37
CA GLY A 233 10.92 8.57 2.89
C GLY A 233 11.63 8.91 4.21
N TYR A 234 11.38 10.08 4.81
CA TYR A 234 11.93 10.46 6.13
C TYR A 234 11.61 9.48 7.26
N GLY A 235 10.52 8.71 7.14
CA GLY A 235 9.98 7.86 8.20
C GLY A 235 8.80 8.47 8.97
N LYS A 236 8.15 9.52 8.45
CA LYS A 236 6.91 10.13 9.02
C LYS A 236 5.89 9.08 9.48
N SER A 237 5.54 8.18 8.56
CA SER A 237 4.59 7.09 8.81
C SER A 237 5.05 6.15 9.91
N HIS A 238 6.35 5.88 10.01
CA HIS A 238 6.89 5.01 11.06
C HIS A 238 6.82 5.68 12.44
N ILE A 239 7.15 6.97 12.51
CA ILE A 239 7.01 7.77 13.74
C ILE A 239 5.55 7.81 14.17
N LEU A 240 4.61 8.10 13.25
CA LEU A 240 3.18 8.13 13.57
C LEU A 240 2.62 6.77 13.99
N THR A 241 3.05 5.68 13.35
CA THR A 241 2.70 4.33 13.79
C THR A 241 3.21 4.04 15.21
N ALA A 242 4.46 4.41 15.51
CA ALA A 242 5.02 4.24 16.85
C ALA A 242 4.26 5.09 17.90
N ILE A 243 3.89 6.33 17.56
CA ILE A 243 3.07 7.20 18.40
C ILE A 243 1.69 6.59 18.64
N ALA A 244 1.06 6.02 17.63
CA ALA A 244 -0.22 5.33 17.78
C ALA A 244 -0.10 4.18 18.80
N CYS A 245 0.95 3.35 18.69
CA CYS A 245 1.23 2.30 19.68
C CYS A 245 1.45 2.87 21.08
N PHE A 246 2.25 3.93 21.23
CA PHE A 246 2.53 4.57 22.51
C PHE A 246 1.25 5.13 23.16
N LEU A 247 0.44 5.89 22.42
CA LEU A 247 -0.80 6.47 22.92
C LEU A 247 -1.81 5.39 23.33
N LEU A 248 -1.95 4.31 22.55
CA LEU A 248 -2.77 3.16 22.93
C LEU A 248 -2.25 2.49 24.21
N ARG A 249 -0.93 2.30 24.33
CA ARG A 249 -0.27 1.77 25.54
C ARG A 249 -0.51 2.64 26.78
N SER A 250 -0.57 3.97 26.60
CA SER A 250 -0.91 4.95 27.65
C SER A 250 -2.42 5.06 27.91
N GLY A 251 -3.25 4.18 27.35
CA GLY A 251 -4.69 4.13 27.60
C GLY A 251 -5.51 5.18 26.83
N LYS A 252 -4.94 5.85 25.83
CA LYS A 252 -5.69 6.78 24.97
C LYS A 252 -6.48 6.03 23.91
N ARG A 253 -7.61 6.60 23.48
CA ARG A 253 -8.42 6.08 22.37
C ARG A 253 -7.89 6.61 21.05
N VAL A 254 -7.18 5.77 20.30
CA VAL A 254 -6.56 6.14 19.02
C VAL A 254 -7.30 5.50 17.86
N VAL A 255 -7.67 6.30 16.86
CA VAL A 255 -8.16 5.85 15.56
C VAL A 255 -7.05 6.06 14.54
N TYR A 256 -6.30 5.00 14.22
CA TYR A 256 -5.19 5.08 13.28
C TYR A 256 -5.61 4.66 11.87
N LEU A 257 -5.44 5.58 10.92
CA LEU A 257 -5.75 5.41 9.49
C LEU A 257 -4.43 5.50 8.70
N PRO A 258 -3.75 4.36 8.46
CA PRO A 258 -2.37 4.38 7.96
C PRO A 258 -2.23 4.75 6.49
N ASP A 259 -3.29 4.64 5.69
CA ASP A 259 -3.20 4.86 4.23
C ASP A 259 -4.51 5.37 3.62
N CYS A 260 -4.58 6.68 3.38
CA CYS A 260 -5.74 7.29 2.74
C CYS A 260 -6.03 6.77 1.31
N ARG A 261 -5.04 6.19 0.60
CA ARG A 261 -5.27 5.57 -0.72
C ARG A 261 -6.23 4.39 -0.59
N LYS A 262 -6.06 3.59 0.47
CA LYS A 262 -6.89 2.40 0.73
C LYS A 262 -8.20 2.76 1.40
N LEU A 263 -8.19 3.77 2.27
CA LEU A 263 -9.40 4.34 2.85
C LEU A 263 -10.37 4.80 1.76
N ALA A 264 -9.90 5.52 0.75
CA ALA A 264 -10.76 6.05 -0.30
C ALA A 264 -11.39 4.96 -1.20
N VAL A 265 -10.89 3.71 -1.19
CA VAL A 265 -11.47 2.59 -1.93
C VAL A 265 -12.67 1.96 -1.18
N ASP A 266 -12.54 1.76 0.13
CA ASP A 266 -13.60 1.18 0.98
C ASP A 266 -13.61 1.88 2.35
N PRO A 267 -14.17 3.10 2.42
CA PRO A 267 -14.02 3.98 3.58
C PRO A 267 -14.72 3.43 4.82
N ILE A 268 -15.87 2.78 4.65
CA ILE A 268 -16.66 2.24 5.76
C ILE A 268 -15.91 1.07 6.42
N LYS A 269 -15.48 0.07 5.64
CA LYS A 269 -14.74 -1.09 6.19
C LYS A 269 -13.40 -0.65 6.79
N TYR A 270 -12.72 0.29 6.15
CA TYR A 270 -11.41 0.76 6.57
C TYR A 270 -11.47 1.48 7.93
N VAL A 271 -12.40 2.43 8.08
CA VAL A 271 -12.56 3.15 9.35
C VAL A 271 -13.12 2.26 10.45
N LYS A 272 -14.07 1.36 10.16
CA LYS A 272 -14.55 0.36 11.13
C LYS A 272 -13.40 -0.47 11.68
N SER A 273 -12.47 -0.89 10.84
CA SER A 273 -11.30 -1.66 11.28
C SER A 273 -10.45 -0.89 12.30
N ALA A 274 -10.22 0.41 12.07
CA ALA A 274 -9.50 1.24 13.03
C ALA A 274 -10.26 1.39 14.36
N LEU A 275 -11.57 1.67 14.29
CA LEU A 275 -12.44 1.81 15.47
C LEU A 275 -12.55 0.52 16.30
N PHE A 276 -12.48 -0.65 15.66
CA PHE A 276 -12.43 -1.94 16.36
C PHE A 276 -11.22 -2.05 17.29
N LEU A 277 -10.04 -1.56 16.86
CA LEU A 277 -8.87 -1.52 17.73
C LEU A 277 -9.02 -0.46 18.83
N THR A 278 -9.57 0.72 18.49
CA THR A 278 -9.83 1.81 19.45
C THR A 278 -10.69 1.34 20.62
N TYR A 279 -11.68 0.50 20.35
CA TYR A 279 -12.70 0.04 21.30
C TYR A 279 -12.64 -1.45 21.59
N VAL A 280 -11.47 -2.08 21.41
CA VAL A 280 -11.29 -3.52 21.56
C VAL A 280 -11.77 -4.09 22.91
N ASN A 281 -11.77 -3.26 23.96
CA ASN A 281 -12.22 -3.60 25.31
C ASN A 281 -13.68 -3.23 25.62
N ASP A 282 -14.46 -2.79 24.64
CA ASP A 282 -15.85 -2.35 24.81
C ASP A 282 -16.77 -3.07 23.81
N ASN A 283 -17.27 -4.23 24.23
CA ASN A 283 -18.11 -5.09 23.38
C ASN A 283 -19.38 -4.39 22.88
N ALA A 284 -19.96 -3.47 23.68
CA ALA A 284 -21.15 -2.73 23.29
C ALA A 284 -20.83 -1.80 22.11
N LYS A 285 -19.75 -1.03 22.21
CA LYS A 285 -19.29 -0.18 21.10
C LYS A 285 -18.86 -0.99 19.89
N ILE A 286 -18.18 -2.14 20.07
CA ILE A 286 -17.81 -3.03 18.95
C ILE A 286 -19.05 -3.49 18.17
N ASN A 287 -20.12 -3.87 18.88
CA ASN A 287 -21.38 -4.28 18.24
C ASN A 287 -22.05 -3.13 17.49
N GLU A 288 -22.09 -1.93 18.09
CA GLU A 288 -22.56 -0.70 17.45
C GLU A 288 -21.77 -0.41 16.17
N ILE A 289 -20.43 -0.40 16.24
CA ILE A 289 -19.54 -0.16 15.11
C ILE A 289 -19.75 -1.21 14.01
N ASN A 290 -19.88 -2.48 14.38
CA ASN A 290 -20.09 -3.56 13.42
C ASN A 290 -21.39 -3.37 12.62
N ALA A 291 -22.41 -2.75 13.20
CA ALA A 291 -23.70 -2.51 12.55
C ALA A 291 -23.68 -1.37 11.53
N PHE A 292 -22.66 -0.51 11.51
CA PHE A 292 -22.59 0.62 10.57
C PHE A 292 -22.60 0.16 9.11
N LYS A 293 -23.50 0.76 8.32
CA LYS A 293 -23.72 0.53 6.88
C LYS A 293 -23.38 1.76 6.03
N SER A 294 -23.17 2.92 6.65
CA SER A 294 -22.86 4.18 5.99
C SER A 294 -21.75 4.92 6.73
N PHE A 295 -21.10 5.86 6.04
CA PHE A 295 -20.10 6.72 6.67
C PHE A 295 -20.73 7.76 7.60
N ASP A 296 -21.96 8.23 7.31
CA ASP A 296 -22.67 9.17 8.16
C ASP A 296 -22.91 8.61 9.57
N GLN A 297 -23.21 7.31 9.69
CA GLN A 297 -23.31 6.63 10.99
C GLN A 297 -21.98 6.64 11.76
N ILE A 298 -20.84 6.56 11.05
CA ILE A 298 -19.52 6.67 11.68
C ILE A 298 -19.29 8.09 12.19
N ILE A 299 -19.66 9.10 11.40
CA ILE A 299 -19.56 10.52 11.79
C ILE A 299 -20.41 10.77 13.04
N GLU A 300 -21.67 10.34 13.05
CA GLU A 300 -22.58 10.50 14.19
C GLU A 300 -22.05 9.78 15.44
N PHE A 301 -21.53 8.56 15.28
CA PHE A 301 -20.89 7.82 16.35
C PHE A 301 -19.73 8.59 16.97
N CYS A 302 -18.81 9.11 16.16
CA CYS A 302 -17.67 9.88 16.64
C CYS A 302 -18.12 11.19 17.31
N TYR A 303 -18.98 11.97 16.64
CA TYR A 303 -19.48 13.26 17.12
C TYR A 303 -20.19 13.16 18.49
N SER A 304 -20.94 12.07 18.71
CA SER A 304 -21.68 11.85 19.96
C SER A 304 -20.80 11.44 21.16
N ARG A 305 -19.48 11.27 20.98
CA ARG A 305 -18.60 10.84 22.07
C ARG A 305 -18.27 12.00 23.00
N VAL A 306 -18.46 11.76 24.30
CA VAL A 306 -17.96 12.64 25.36
C VAL A 306 -16.43 12.59 25.46
N GLU A 307 -15.85 11.40 25.26
CA GLU A 307 -14.40 11.21 25.28
C GLU A 307 -13.74 11.74 23.99
N LYS A 308 -12.53 12.30 24.12
CA LYS A 308 -11.75 12.77 22.98
C LYS A 308 -10.95 11.64 22.36
N LEU A 309 -11.14 11.43 21.06
CA LEU A 309 -10.38 10.49 20.25
C LEU A 309 -9.11 11.15 19.68
N TYR A 310 -8.07 10.35 19.47
CA TYR A 310 -6.87 10.73 18.74
C TYR A 310 -6.94 10.12 17.33
N PHE A 311 -7.35 10.92 16.35
CA PHE A 311 -7.29 10.53 14.95
C PHE A 311 -5.89 10.76 14.41
N ILE A 312 -5.23 9.69 14.00
CA ILE A 312 -3.94 9.76 13.31
C ILE A 312 -4.17 9.30 11.87
N VAL A 313 -4.11 10.24 10.94
CA VAL A 313 -4.44 10.02 9.52
C VAL A 313 -3.21 10.26 8.67
N ASP A 314 -2.69 9.19 8.10
CA ASP A 314 -1.46 9.21 7.32
C ASP A 314 -1.74 9.20 5.81
N GLN A 315 -0.81 9.74 5.03
CA GLN A 315 -0.89 9.89 3.57
C GLN A 315 -2.08 10.73 3.09
N MET A 316 -2.43 11.82 3.78
CA MET A 316 -3.53 12.71 3.36
C MET A 316 -3.36 13.24 1.93
N ASN A 317 -2.12 13.40 1.47
CA ASN A 317 -1.80 13.77 0.09
C ASN A 317 -2.32 12.80 -0.99
N ALA A 318 -2.76 11.59 -0.61
CA ALA A 318 -3.44 10.65 -1.50
C ALA A 318 -4.81 11.15 -1.94
N LEU A 319 -5.44 12.02 -1.15
CA LEU A 319 -6.75 12.60 -1.40
C LEU A 319 -6.67 13.93 -2.15
N ASP A 320 -5.47 14.37 -2.53
CA ASP A 320 -5.30 15.56 -3.37
C ASP A 320 -5.78 15.25 -4.80
N ASP A 321 -6.44 16.24 -5.43
CA ASP A 321 -7.14 16.08 -6.71
C ASP A 321 -6.23 15.52 -7.82
N TYR A 322 -4.98 15.98 -7.88
CA TYR A 322 -4.01 15.66 -8.93
C TYR A 322 -3.20 14.37 -8.69
N ASN A 323 -3.41 13.66 -7.59
CA ASN A 323 -2.64 12.45 -7.29
C ASN A 323 -3.24 11.24 -8.03
N PRO A 324 -2.52 10.54 -8.93
CA PRO A 324 -3.08 9.44 -9.72
C PRO A 324 -3.23 8.17 -8.87
N THR A 325 -4.24 8.14 -7.99
CA THR A 325 -4.57 6.97 -7.14
C THR A 325 -5.54 6.01 -7.80
N GLY A 326 -6.02 6.32 -9.02
CA GLY A 326 -7.09 5.57 -9.70
C GLY A 326 -8.50 5.88 -9.17
N ILE A 327 -8.62 6.81 -8.22
CA ILE A 327 -9.88 7.25 -7.63
C ILE A 327 -10.25 8.63 -8.19
N ASN A 328 -11.50 8.81 -8.60
CA ASN A 328 -11.96 10.07 -9.16
C ASN A 328 -11.92 11.22 -8.12
N THR A 329 -11.80 12.45 -8.61
CA THR A 329 -11.65 13.66 -7.81
C THR A 329 -12.82 13.90 -6.84
N ASN A 330 -14.06 13.72 -7.31
CA ASN A 330 -15.26 13.94 -6.49
C ASN A 330 -15.31 13.00 -5.28
N SER A 331 -14.94 11.73 -5.47
CA SER A 331 -14.83 10.75 -4.40
C SER A 331 -13.76 11.14 -3.40
N LYS A 332 -12.59 11.62 -3.83
CA LYS A 332 -11.54 12.09 -2.90
C LYS A 332 -12.00 13.28 -2.06
N GLN A 333 -12.62 14.28 -2.69
CA GLN A 333 -13.14 15.46 -2.01
C GLN A 333 -14.22 15.09 -0.99
N LYS A 334 -15.14 14.18 -1.37
CA LYS A 334 -16.14 13.64 -0.45
C LYS A 334 -15.48 12.97 0.75
N ILE A 335 -14.54 12.05 0.53
CA ILE A 335 -13.85 11.34 1.62
C ILE A 335 -13.08 12.29 2.53
N LYS A 336 -12.46 13.32 1.96
CA LYS A 336 -11.78 14.36 2.75
C LYS A 336 -12.76 15.09 3.68
N GLY A 337 -13.89 15.54 3.13
CA GLY A 337 -14.95 16.18 3.93
C GLY A 337 -15.56 15.24 4.97
N ASP A 338 -15.69 13.96 4.66
CA ASP A 338 -16.18 12.94 5.58
C ASP A 338 -15.19 12.69 6.74
N ILE A 339 -13.88 12.67 6.46
CA ILE A 339 -12.82 12.62 7.49
C ILE A 339 -12.87 13.86 8.38
N ASP A 340 -12.94 15.06 7.79
CA ASP A 340 -12.98 16.31 8.54
C ASP A 340 -14.19 16.36 9.51
N LYS A 341 -15.37 15.92 9.05
CA LYS A 341 -16.57 15.79 9.90
C LYS A 341 -16.41 14.75 11.00
N MET A 342 -15.84 13.59 10.69
CA MET A 342 -15.61 12.52 11.67
C MET A 342 -14.63 12.94 12.77
N CYS A 343 -13.62 13.74 12.42
CA CYS A 343 -12.61 14.25 13.34
C CYS A 343 -13.08 15.48 14.14
N LEU A 344 -14.24 16.05 13.81
CA LEU A 344 -14.73 17.29 14.43
C LEU A 344 -14.85 17.13 15.95
N GLY A 345 -14.25 18.05 16.69
CA GLY A 345 -14.25 18.00 18.16
C GLY A 345 -13.32 16.95 18.76
N HIS A 346 -12.45 16.31 17.98
CA HIS A 346 -11.43 15.36 18.42
C HIS A 346 -10.02 15.86 18.09
N PHE A 347 -8.98 15.16 18.59
CA PHE A 347 -7.61 15.49 18.24
C PHE A 347 -7.27 14.91 16.87
N TYR A 348 -6.89 15.76 15.92
CA TYR A 348 -6.68 15.38 14.53
C TYR A 348 -5.22 15.59 14.11
N ILE A 349 -4.47 14.50 14.02
CA ILE A 349 -3.08 14.47 13.58
C ILE A 349 -3.04 13.94 12.14
N LYS A 350 -2.69 14.80 11.20
CA LYS A 350 -2.64 14.49 9.76
C LYS A 350 -1.23 14.58 9.22
N SER A 351 -0.87 13.67 8.33
CA SER A 351 0.45 13.58 7.70
C SER A 351 0.35 13.63 6.19
N SER A 352 1.28 14.35 5.55
CA SER A 352 1.45 14.37 4.10
C SER A 352 2.91 14.38 3.70
N SER A 353 3.20 13.66 2.62
CA SER A 353 4.51 13.73 1.99
C SER A 353 4.67 15.04 1.21
N ALA A 354 5.91 15.52 1.12
CA ALA A 354 6.22 16.74 0.39
C ALA A 354 5.70 16.68 -1.05
N ASN A 355 4.92 17.68 -1.45
CA ASN A 355 4.46 17.94 -2.80
C ASN A 355 3.95 19.41 -2.87
N ASN A 356 3.65 19.91 -4.07
CA ASN A 356 3.24 21.30 -4.29
C ASN A 356 1.90 21.65 -3.59
N TYR A 357 0.99 20.70 -3.42
CA TYR A 357 -0.30 20.95 -2.77
C TYR A 357 -0.18 20.99 -1.24
N ALA A 358 0.52 20.02 -0.66
CA ALA A 358 0.77 19.92 0.76
C ALA A 358 1.58 21.12 1.28
N VAL A 359 2.48 21.69 0.47
CA VAL A 359 3.19 22.92 0.86
C VAL A 359 2.31 24.17 0.78
N LEU A 360 1.29 24.22 -0.10
CA LEU A 360 0.29 25.30 -0.07
C LEU A 360 -0.44 25.30 1.27
N HIS A 361 -0.90 24.12 1.71
CA HIS A 361 -1.51 23.95 3.02
C HIS A 361 -0.56 24.37 4.15
N LEU A 362 0.71 23.95 4.08
CA LEU A 362 1.74 24.32 5.05
C LEU A 362 1.93 25.85 5.14
N LYS A 363 1.94 26.57 4.01
CA LYS A 363 2.20 28.01 3.95
C LYS A 363 1.05 28.89 4.45
N GLN A 364 -0.16 28.36 4.62
CA GLN A 364 -1.30 29.11 5.16
C GLN A 364 -1.04 29.55 6.61
N LYS A 365 -1.20 30.86 6.91
CA LYS A 365 -0.80 31.44 8.21
C LYS A 365 -1.84 31.26 9.33
N GLN A 366 -3.12 31.09 9.01
CA GLN A 366 -4.23 31.03 9.98
C GLN A 366 -5.08 29.78 9.72
N THR A 367 -4.58 28.61 10.12
CA THR A 367 -5.30 27.33 9.94
C THR A 367 -5.78 26.72 11.24
N SER A 368 -5.56 27.37 12.39
CA SER A 368 -5.88 26.83 13.72
C SER A 368 -5.34 25.41 13.95
N GLU A 369 -4.22 25.08 13.31
CA GLU A 369 -3.52 23.80 13.42
C GLU A 369 -2.04 24.02 13.78
N LYS A 370 -1.45 23.09 14.53
CA LYS A 370 0.00 23.03 14.73
C LYS A 370 0.66 22.46 13.49
N LYS A 371 1.82 22.99 13.10
CA LYS A 371 2.56 22.53 11.91
C LYS A 371 3.97 22.12 12.29
N ILE A 372 4.37 20.92 11.88
CA ILE A 372 5.73 20.42 12.03
C ILE A 372 6.29 19.99 10.67
N THR A 373 7.57 20.28 10.43
CA THR A 373 8.24 19.98 9.16
C THR A 373 9.43 19.05 9.37
N PHE A 374 9.50 17.96 8.62
CA PHE A 374 10.66 17.06 8.58
C PHE A 374 11.41 17.21 7.26
N TYR A 375 12.62 17.72 7.34
CA TYR A 375 13.50 17.90 6.19
C TYR A 375 14.75 17.02 6.33
N GLY A 376 15.31 16.58 5.21
CA GLY A 376 16.47 15.69 5.15
C GLY A 376 16.13 14.23 5.47
N GLY A 377 17.03 13.56 6.19
CA GLY A 377 16.95 12.16 6.60
C GLY A 377 17.31 11.96 8.07
N PHE A 378 18.04 10.90 8.38
CA PHE A 378 18.62 10.66 9.70
C PHE A 378 19.65 11.75 10.06
N ASP A 379 19.69 12.13 11.34
CA ASP A 379 20.80 12.92 11.88
C ASP A 379 22.06 12.07 12.10
N GLU A 380 23.15 12.70 12.57
CA GLU A 380 24.45 12.03 12.73
C GLU A 380 24.41 10.82 13.67
N ASP A 381 23.72 10.94 14.83
CA ASP A 381 23.60 9.82 15.77
C ASP A 381 22.66 8.75 15.22
N GLU A 382 21.56 9.16 14.58
CA GLU A 382 20.64 8.25 13.91
C GLU A 382 21.36 7.47 12.79
N MET A 383 22.21 8.10 11.99
CA MET A 383 22.99 7.42 10.95
C MET A 383 23.99 6.43 11.52
N LYS A 384 24.70 6.83 12.59
CA LYS A 384 25.67 5.95 13.26
C LYS A 384 25.02 4.64 13.72
N GLU A 385 23.86 4.73 14.39
CA GLU A 385 23.18 3.52 14.85
C GLU A 385 22.54 2.73 13.71
N TRP A 386 22.15 3.38 12.61
CA TRP A 386 21.69 2.70 11.41
C TRP A 386 22.81 1.86 10.78
N TRP A 387 24.01 2.41 10.65
CA TRP A 387 25.18 1.66 10.17
C TRP A 387 25.52 0.49 11.10
N ASN A 388 25.55 0.71 12.42
CA ASN A 388 25.82 -0.33 13.40
C ASN A 388 24.85 -1.52 13.26
N LYS A 389 23.56 -1.22 13.09
CA LYS A 389 22.52 -2.25 12.97
C LYS A 389 22.66 -3.10 11.70
N HIS A 390 23.04 -2.50 10.59
CA HIS A 390 23.01 -3.14 9.27
C HIS A 390 24.39 -3.56 8.76
N ASN A 391 25.46 -3.38 9.55
CA ASN A 391 26.83 -3.72 9.17
C ASN A 391 26.99 -5.19 8.71
N SER A 392 26.20 -6.13 9.24
CA SER A 392 26.24 -7.54 8.84
C SER A 392 25.56 -7.83 7.50
N LEU A 393 24.70 -6.94 7.01
CA LEU A 393 23.96 -7.09 5.75
C LEU A 393 24.63 -6.36 4.59
N LEU A 394 25.52 -5.41 4.89
CA LEU A 394 26.15 -4.52 3.92
C LEU A 394 27.57 -5.02 3.61
N PRO A 395 28.08 -4.77 2.39
CA PRO A 395 29.49 -5.02 2.10
C PRO A 395 30.37 -4.15 2.99
N THR A 396 31.62 -4.57 3.23
CA THR A 396 32.57 -3.77 4.00
C THR A 396 32.84 -2.45 3.29
N MET A 397 32.60 -1.34 3.98
CA MET A 397 32.81 0.02 3.46
C MET A 397 33.77 0.80 4.37
N ASN A 398 34.71 1.51 3.76
CA ASN A 398 35.52 2.51 4.47
C ASN A 398 34.73 3.80 4.70
N GLU A 399 35.25 4.71 5.54
CA GLU A 399 34.56 5.95 5.89
C GLU A 399 34.29 6.86 4.68
N LYS A 400 35.17 6.87 3.66
CA LYS A 400 34.93 7.63 2.43
C LYS A 400 33.71 7.08 1.67
N GLN A 401 33.59 5.76 1.58
CA GLN A 401 32.46 5.08 0.92
C GLN A 401 31.15 5.31 1.68
N LYS A 402 31.17 5.25 3.01
CA LYS A 402 30.01 5.60 3.83
C LYS A 402 29.58 7.05 3.61
N ASN A 403 30.53 7.99 3.62
CA ASN A 403 30.24 9.41 3.35
C ASN A 403 29.63 9.62 1.96
N GLN A 404 30.05 8.85 0.95
CA GLN A 404 29.44 8.89 -0.39
C GLN A 404 27.99 8.42 -0.37
N VAL A 405 27.69 7.33 0.33
CA VAL A 405 26.32 6.83 0.54
C VAL A 405 25.46 7.86 1.27
N GLU A 406 25.99 8.45 2.33
CA GLU A 406 25.29 9.45 3.12
C GLU A 406 24.96 10.69 2.30
N ASP A 407 25.91 11.22 1.53
CA ASP A 407 25.70 12.37 0.63
C ASP A 407 24.64 12.05 -0.43
N ILE A 408 24.82 10.96 -1.19
CA ILE A 408 23.94 10.66 -2.35
C ILE A 408 22.50 10.38 -1.91
N THR A 409 22.31 9.75 -0.74
CA THR A 409 21.00 9.43 -0.17
C THR A 409 20.41 10.56 0.67
N GLY A 410 21.21 11.54 1.09
CA GLY A 410 20.79 12.57 2.05
C GLY A 410 20.37 11.99 3.40
N ASN A 411 20.92 10.83 3.76
CA ASN A 411 20.55 10.04 4.93
C ASN A 411 19.06 9.65 4.99
N ILE A 412 18.35 9.66 3.85
CA ILE A 412 16.91 9.39 3.81
C ILE A 412 16.67 7.89 4.00
N PRO A 413 15.91 7.46 5.03
CA PRO A 413 15.73 6.03 5.33
C PRO A 413 15.22 5.21 4.14
N LEU A 414 14.28 5.75 3.36
CA LEU A 414 13.78 5.10 2.14
C LEU A 414 14.88 4.82 1.11
N PHE A 415 15.84 5.73 0.98
CA PHE A 415 16.94 5.61 0.02
C PHE A 415 18.04 4.71 0.55
N LEU A 416 18.38 4.84 1.84
CA LEU A 416 19.32 3.94 2.52
C LEU A 416 18.87 2.48 2.47
N ASN A 417 17.57 2.21 2.64
CA ASN A 417 17.02 0.86 2.61
C ASN A 417 17.18 0.16 1.25
N ILE A 418 17.49 0.88 0.16
CA ILE A 418 17.82 0.28 -1.14
C ILE A 418 19.07 -0.59 -1.02
N LEU A 419 20.05 -0.18 -0.20
CA LEU A 419 21.30 -0.92 0.03
C LEU A 419 21.08 -2.22 0.82
N LEU A 420 19.98 -2.35 1.54
CA LEU A 420 19.67 -3.55 2.32
C LEU A 420 19.18 -4.72 1.45
N LYS A 421 19.11 -4.53 0.13
CA LYS A 421 18.79 -5.62 -0.78
C LYS A 421 19.91 -6.66 -0.74
N PRO A 422 19.58 -7.96 -0.52
CA PRO A 422 20.59 -8.99 -0.44
C PRO A 422 21.28 -9.21 -1.79
N GLY A 423 22.54 -9.68 -1.74
CA GLY A 423 23.25 -10.21 -2.91
C GLY A 423 24.36 -9.32 -3.48
N HIS A 424 24.64 -8.17 -2.87
CA HIS A 424 25.79 -7.34 -3.25
C HIS A 424 27.09 -7.93 -2.71
N LYS A 425 28.07 -8.24 -3.59
CA LYS A 425 29.33 -8.87 -3.19
C LYS A 425 30.37 -7.89 -2.66
N ASN A 426 30.32 -6.65 -3.13
CA ASN A 426 31.26 -5.58 -2.78
C ASN A 426 30.56 -4.21 -2.82
N PHE A 427 31.30 -3.16 -2.48
CA PHE A 427 30.77 -1.79 -2.46
C PHE A 427 30.35 -1.34 -3.85
N GLU A 428 31.13 -1.64 -4.89
CA GLU A 428 30.89 -1.20 -6.27
C GLU A 428 29.54 -1.71 -6.78
N GLU A 429 29.23 -3.00 -6.58
CA GLU A 429 27.94 -3.58 -6.94
C GLU A 429 26.77 -2.97 -6.16
N ALA A 430 26.95 -2.69 -4.87
CA ALA A 430 25.92 -2.04 -4.05
C ALA A 430 25.70 -0.58 -4.46
N TRP A 431 26.79 0.12 -4.79
CA TRP A 431 26.81 1.51 -5.21
C TRP A 431 26.15 1.71 -6.57
N ASP A 432 26.48 0.86 -7.56
CA ASP A 432 25.88 0.90 -8.88
C ASP A 432 24.38 0.65 -8.81
N TYR A 433 23.98 -0.36 -8.03
CA TYR A 433 22.56 -0.64 -7.81
C TYR A 433 21.84 0.53 -7.11
N LEU A 434 22.44 1.11 -6.06
CA LEU A 434 21.88 2.28 -5.38
C LEU A 434 21.69 3.44 -6.36
N ASN A 435 22.72 3.78 -7.13
CA ASN A 435 22.68 4.87 -8.10
C ASN A 435 21.63 4.65 -9.18
N GLU A 436 21.53 3.44 -9.73
CA GLU A 436 20.50 3.10 -10.71
C GLU A 436 19.09 3.32 -10.12
N GLN A 437 18.83 2.80 -8.92
CA GLN A 437 17.52 2.92 -8.27
C GLN A 437 17.18 4.36 -7.89
N LEU A 438 18.15 5.13 -7.41
CA LEU A 438 17.95 6.55 -7.08
C LEU A 438 17.72 7.38 -8.35
N THR A 439 18.45 7.10 -9.42
CA THR A 439 18.28 7.75 -10.73
C THR A 439 16.85 7.56 -11.23
N LEU A 440 16.35 6.32 -11.25
CA LEU A 440 14.97 6.01 -11.66
C LEU A 440 13.91 6.73 -10.81
N LYS A 441 14.16 6.89 -9.51
CA LYS A 441 13.20 7.53 -8.58
C LYS A 441 13.23 9.06 -8.64
N ILE A 442 14.38 9.66 -8.94
CA ILE A 442 14.61 11.12 -8.81
C ILE A 442 14.76 11.80 -10.16
N LYS A 443 15.68 11.33 -11.02
CA LYS A 443 16.10 12.02 -12.25
C LYS A 443 14.92 12.28 -13.18
N ASP A 444 14.12 11.26 -13.47
CA ASP A 444 12.99 11.40 -14.39
C ASP A 444 11.94 12.38 -13.88
N GLN A 445 11.62 12.30 -12.59
CA GLN A 445 10.60 13.16 -11.98
C GLN A 445 11.04 14.63 -11.99
N MET A 446 12.29 14.88 -11.60
CA MET A 446 12.84 16.22 -11.51
C MET A 446 13.11 16.83 -12.89
N THR A 447 13.60 16.03 -13.84
CA THR A 447 13.81 16.50 -15.23
C THR A 447 12.48 16.85 -15.90
N ASN A 448 11.46 16.02 -15.70
CA ASN A 448 10.12 16.28 -16.23
C ASN A 448 9.46 17.50 -15.59
N PHE A 449 9.72 17.75 -14.30
CA PHE A 449 9.29 18.98 -13.64
C PHE A 449 9.96 20.21 -14.25
N SER A 450 11.30 20.20 -14.32
CA SER A 450 12.09 21.35 -14.79
C SER A 450 11.80 21.72 -16.25
N LYS A 451 11.53 20.73 -17.11
CA LYS A 451 11.11 20.93 -18.51
C LYS A 451 9.76 21.64 -18.66
N LYS A 452 8.89 21.62 -17.65
CA LYS A 452 7.56 22.23 -17.69
C LYS A 452 7.56 23.70 -17.25
N ILE A 453 8.67 24.20 -16.73
CA ILE A 453 8.75 25.57 -16.21
C ILE A 453 8.91 26.54 -17.37
N MET A 454 8.07 27.57 -17.41
CA MET A 454 8.03 28.53 -18.52
C MET A 454 9.20 29.51 -18.47
N ASP A 455 9.46 30.11 -17.30
CA ASP A 455 10.58 31.03 -17.11
C ASP A 455 11.86 30.26 -16.77
N GLN A 456 12.57 29.89 -17.82
CA GLN A 456 13.79 29.09 -17.71
C GLN A 456 14.97 29.88 -17.12
N GLU A 457 15.01 31.21 -17.20
CA GLU A 457 16.11 32.01 -16.64
C GLU A 457 15.93 32.18 -15.12
N PHE A 458 14.72 32.54 -14.70
CA PHE A 458 14.37 32.58 -13.28
C PHE A 458 14.59 31.22 -12.61
N HIS A 459 14.15 30.15 -13.27
CA HIS A 459 14.32 28.79 -12.74
C HIS A 459 15.80 28.43 -12.55
N VAL A 460 16.68 28.78 -13.49
CA VAL A 460 18.12 28.53 -13.35
C VAL A 460 18.69 29.27 -12.15
N ASN A 461 18.34 30.55 -11.95
CA ASN A 461 18.79 31.33 -10.80
C ASN A 461 18.30 30.74 -9.47
N LEU A 462 17.05 30.30 -9.44
CA LEU A 462 16.46 29.66 -8.27
C LEU A 462 17.12 28.30 -7.96
N MET A 463 17.26 27.42 -8.95
CA MET A 463 17.89 26.10 -8.78
C MET A 463 19.36 26.22 -8.36
N SER A 464 20.06 27.19 -8.90
CA SER A 464 21.43 27.49 -8.50
C SER A 464 21.55 27.96 -7.05
N SER A 465 20.54 28.68 -6.55
CA SER A 465 20.46 29.04 -5.13
C SER A 465 20.28 27.79 -4.25
N PHE A 466 19.54 26.78 -4.72
CA PHE A 466 19.46 25.47 -4.05
C PHE A 466 20.79 24.72 -4.02
N LEU A 467 21.54 24.70 -5.13
CA LEU A 467 22.83 24.01 -5.22
C LEU A 467 23.91 24.69 -4.36
N THR A 468 23.85 26.01 -4.21
CA THR A 468 24.83 26.82 -3.46
C THR A 468 24.42 27.19 -2.05
N LYS A 469 23.24 26.72 -1.58
CA LYS A 469 22.66 27.01 -0.26
C LYS A 469 22.51 28.51 0.04
N ARG A 470 22.12 29.29 -0.97
CA ARG A 470 21.91 30.74 -0.89
C ARG A 470 20.42 31.08 -0.67
N ASN A 471 20.13 32.35 -0.46
CA ASN A 471 18.75 32.86 -0.45
C ASN A 471 18.13 32.70 -1.85
N PRO A 472 16.83 32.37 -1.96
CA PRO A 472 16.14 32.33 -3.24
C PRO A 472 16.03 33.75 -3.85
N PRO A 473 16.00 33.88 -5.19
CA PRO A 473 15.63 35.14 -5.83
C PRO A 473 14.23 35.58 -5.41
N SER A 474 13.97 36.90 -5.36
CA SER A 474 12.65 37.43 -5.05
C SER A 474 11.61 37.03 -6.10
N GLY A 475 10.35 36.86 -5.69
CA GLY A 475 9.24 36.60 -6.61
C GLY A 475 8.95 35.13 -6.89
N TYR A 476 9.66 34.20 -6.24
CA TYR A 476 9.39 32.76 -6.39
C TYR A 476 8.01 32.37 -5.82
N GLY A 477 7.29 31.58 -6.60
CA GLY A 477 6.06 30.91 -6.26
C GLY A 477 6.27 29.51 -5.67
N VAL A 478 5.16 28.83 -5.42
CA VAL A 478 5.17 27.43 -4.95
C VAL A 478 5.52 26.46 -6.07
N ASP A 479 5.20 26.78 -7.32
CA ASP A 479 5.36 25.87 -8.44
C ASP A 479 6.68 26.02 -9.21
N ASP A 480 7.61 26.85 -8.71
CA ASP A 480 8.89 27.12 -9.40
C ASP A 480 9.98 26.08 -9.10
N PHE A 481 9.75 25.22 -8.10
CA PHE A 481 10.66 24.12 -7.75
C PHE A 481 9.88 22.93 -7.18
N ASP A 482 10.47 21.74 -7.28
CA ASP A 482 9.85 20.51 -6.82
C ASP A 482 10.10 20.31 -5.32
N HIS A 483 9.04 20.47 -4.52
CA HIS A 483 9.12 20.37 -3.05
C HIS A 483 9.48 18.98 -2.54
N ARG A 484 9.43 17.95 -3.40
CA ARG A 484 9.89 16.60 -3.05
C ARG A 484 11.40 16.52 -2.91
N PHE A 485 12.11 17.36 -3.65
CA PHE A 485 13.57 17.31 -3.78
C PHE A 485 14.27 18.56 -3.23
N PHE A 486 13.54 19.67 -3.12
CA PHE A 486 14.07 20.97 -2.72
C PHE A 486 13.16 21.61 -1.67
N TYR A 487 13.74 22.36 -0.72
CA TYR A 487 12.98 23.04 0.31
C TYR A 487 13.70 24.30 0.81
N ILE A 488 12.93 25.26 1.30
CA ILE A 488 13.47 26.50 1.87
C ILE A 488 13.22 26.49 3.37
N LYS A 489 14.28 26.73 4.15
CA LYS A 489 14.21 26.76 5.62
C LYS A 489 14.98 27.97 6.13
N LYS A 490 14.32 28.80 6.95
CA LYS A 490 14.90 30.04 7.50
C LYS A 490 15.52 30.94 6.41
N GLY A 491 14.87 31.04 5.25
CA GLY A 491 15.31 31.87 4.12
C GLY A 491 16.35 31.23 3.19
N LEU A 492 16.96 30.10 3.58
CA LEU A 492 17.99 29.44 2.79
C LEU A 492 17.41 28.27 1.99
N CYS A 493 17.93 28.09 0.77
CA CYS A 493 17.58 27.00 -0.13
C CYS A 493 18.37 25.72 0.19
N TYR A 494 17.69 24.56 0.16
CA TYR A 494 18.27 23.26 0.41
C TYR A 494 17.74 22.19 -0.55
N TYR A 495 18.55 21.18 -0.84
CA TYR A 495 18.15 19.94 -1.49
C TYR A 495 18.06 18.80 -0.46
N VAL A 496 17.25 17.78 -0.75
CA VAL A 496 17.01 16.66 0.18
C VAL A 496 18.12 15.61 0.18
N CYS A 497 18.84 15.43 -0.94
CA CYS A 497 19.94 14.49 -1.08
C CYS A 497 20.90 14.87 -2.22
N GLY A 498 22.11 14.30 -2.21
CA GLY A 498 23.14 14.49 -3.23
C GLY A 498 22.68 14.06 -4.62
N MET A 499 21.88 13.00 -4.76
CA MET A 499 21.36 12.61 -6.08
C MET A 499 20.49 13.71 -6.71
N ALA A 500 19.67 14.40 -5.91
CA ALA A 500 18.87 15.52 -6.40
C ALA A 500 19.75 16.73 -6.79
N ARG A 501 20.82 16.98 -6.03
CA ARG A 501 21.84 18.00 -6.37
C ARG A 501 22.49 17.68 -7.71
N ASP A 502 23.01 16.46 -7.86
CA ASP A 502 23.80 16.04 -9.03
C ASP A 502 22.95 16.02 -10.29
N CYS A 503 21.74 15.46 -10.22
CA CYS A 503 20.82 15.48 -11.36
C CYS A 503 20.50 16.92 -11.80
N MET A 504 20.39 17.86 -10.87
CA MET A 504 20.03 19.25 -11.19
C MET A 504 21.24 20.00 -11.75
N ALA A 505 22.43 19.75 -11.22
CA ALA A 505 23.68 20.25 -11.79
C ALA A 505 23.84 19.77 -13.24
N ASP A 506 23.66 18.46 -13.50
CA ASP A 506 23.72 17.89 -14.85
C ASP A 506 22.70 18.53 -15.79
N TYR A 507 21.45 18.71 -15.32
CA TYR A 507 20.41 19.38 -16.10
C TYR A 507 20.81 20.81 -16.50
N LEU A 508 21.36 21.59 -15.57
CA LEU A 508 21.81 22.95 -15.84
C LEU A 508 23.03 22.99 -16.78
N TYR A 509 23.94 22.01 -16.64
CA TYR A 509 25.10 21.84 -17.51
C TYR A 509 24.69 21.56 -18.96
N GLU A 510 23.82 20.57 -19.17
CA GLU A 510 23.31 20.17 -20.49
C GLU A 510 22.61 21.33 -21.21
N LYS A 511 21.98 22.22 -20.46
CA LYS A 511 21.33 23.42 -21.01
C LYS A 511 22.29 24.55 -21.35
N LYS A 512 23.59 24.39 -21.10
CA LYS A 512 24.62 25.43 -21.20
C LYS A 512 24.26 26.67 -20.36
N ARG A 513 23.67 26.45 -19.18
CA ARG A 513 23.23 27.52 -18.26
C ARG A 513 23.96 27.48 -16.92
N MET A 514 25.06 26.73 -16.83
CA MET A 514 25.96 26.78 -15.68
C MET A 514 26.99 27.89 -15.87
N ASP A 515 26.67 29.08 -15.37
CA ASP A 515 27.66 30.14 -15.14
C ASP A 515 28.27 30.06 -13.72
N ILE A 516 27.87 29.06 -12.92
CA ILE A 516 27.77 29.20 -11.45
C ILE A 516 28.88 28.50 -10.66
N PHE A 517 29.85 27.89 -11.34
CA PHE A 517 31.03 27.29 -10.69
C PHE A 517 32.33 28.05 -10.95
N ALA A 518 32.29 29.22 -11.60
CA ALA A 518 33.49 30.02 -11.83
C ALA A 518 33.95 30.81 -10.58
N ASP A 519 33.07 31.10 -9.61
CA ASP A 519 33.35 31.97 -8.46
C ASP A 519 33.08 31.31 -7.09
N ILE A 520 33.66 30.14 -6.84
CA ILE A 520 33.83 29.63 -5.47
C ILE A 520 35.33 29.46 -5.23
N LYS A 521 35.96 30.50 -4.68
CA LYS A 521 37.30 30.48 -4.08
C LYS A 521 37.20 30.30 -2.58
#